data_AF-A0A3D5U8F9-F1
#
_entry.id   AF-A0A3D5U8F9-F1
#
_cell.length_a   1.000
_cell.length_b   1.000
_cell.length_c   1.000
_cell.angle_alpha   90.00
_cell.angle_beta   90.00
_cell.angle_gamma   90.00
#
_symmetry.space_group_name_H-M   'P 1'
#
loop_
_entity.id
_entity.type
_entity.pdbx_description
1 polymer ?
#
loop_
_entity_poly.entity_id
_entity_poly.type
_entity_poly.pdbx_seq_one_letter_code
_entity_poly.pdbx_strand_id
1 'polypeptide(L)'
;MAGYDQGNSMQGGVWQVVASANVRDKHNNPVSLNTPVWFSIVSCDENGNPADSVHAQIEAFGTVGNVSIEGDSLLGVAFTTVTYHGSQTNKYVRIVASSGDAVSSTLGADGVFQLPITGPELIVYADPQNLNFGNAGTNVTPASLTTDIRIWLFDGQGIPITDSHFHLSSDKGQFNISNPAPGPNDPDYLSYCLDPSNPQYIRSIDGYSLSRFKTFEAEHPDPQDESLSPEQSTANVGVRLLGSTIEPTPAVITVWTFWGPPPF
;
A
#
# COMPACT_ATOMS: atom_id res chain seq x y z
N MET A 1 -6.98 -2.47 -13.08
CA MET A 1 -6.00 -2.58 -11.97
C MET A 1 -4.65 -2.21 -12.55
N ALA A 2 -4.06 -1.11 -12.08
CA ALA A 2 -2.70 -0.72 -12.47
C ALA A 2 -1.72 -1.79 -11.97
N GLY A 3 -0.72 -2.11 -12.79
CA GLY A 3 0.17 -3.24 -12.58
C GLY A 3 1.05 -3.04 -11.34
N TYR A 4 1.06 -4.05 -10.49
CA TYR A 4 2.04 -4.21 -9.42
C TYR A 4 3.42 -4.51 -10.04
N ASP A 5 4.47 -3.86 -9.53
CA ASP A 5 5.88 -4.17 -9.83
C ASP A 5 6.26 -4.08 -11.31
N GLN A 6 5.93 -2.95 -11.95
CA GLN A 6 6.16 -2.71 -13.37
C GLN A 6 7.24 -1.64 -13.65
N GLY A 7 8.06 -1.31 -12.64
CA GLY A 7 9.04 -0.21 -12.72
C GLY A 7 10.48 -0.68 -12.83
N ASN A 8 11.24 -0.03 -13.72
CA ASN A 8 12.69 -0.12 -13.74
C ASN A 8 13.31 0.95 -12.83
N SER A 9 14.27 0.56 -11.99
CA SER A 9 14.98 1.52 -11.14
C SER A 9 15.94 2.37 -11.97
N MET A 10 15.77 3.68 -11.92
CA MET A 10 16.69 4.68 -12.48
C MET A 10 17.70 5.19 -11.45
N GLN A 11 17.74 4.56 -10.26
CA GLN A 11 18.45 5.03 -9.07
C GLN A 11 17.97 6.39 -8.57
N GLY A 12 18.51 6.85 -7.43
CA GLY A 12 18.19 8.17 -6.87
C GLY A 12 16.73 8.34 -6.46
N GLY A 13 16.01 7.23 -6.22
CA GLY A 13 14.61 7.26 -5.86
C GLY A 13 13.64 7.40 -7.02
N VAL A 14 14.13 7.22 -8.25
CA VAL A 14 13.33 7.41 -9.47
C VAL A 14 13.00 6.06 -10.08
N TRP A 15 11.74 5.93 -10.49
CA TRP A 15 11.19 4.78 -11.20
C TRP A 15 10.82 5.17 -12.63
N GLN A 16 11.08 4.26 -13.56
CA GLN A 16 10.65 4.37 -14.95
C GLN A 16 9.68 3.25 -15.27
N VAL A 17 8.51 3.61 -15.81
CA VAL A 17 7.46 2.66 -16.21
C VAL A 17 7.10 2.87 -17.68
N VAL A 18 6.62 1.82 -18.33
CA VAL A 18 6.19 1.88 -19.73
C VAL A 18 4.75 2.38 -19.82
N ALA A 19 4.52 3.36 -20.68
CA ALA A 19 3.20 3.74 -21.13
C ALA A 19 3.05 3.44 -22.62
N SER A 20 1.85 3.13 -23.07
CA SER A 20 1.60 2.81 -24.46
C SER A 20 0.26 3.36 -24.95
N ALA A 21 0.21 3.68 -26.25
CA ALA A 21 -1.01 4.06 -26.93
C ALA A 21 -1.31 3.05 -28.04
N ASN A 22 -2.54 2.55 -28.04
CA ASN A 22 -3.04 1.68 -29.10
C ASN A 22 -3.62 2.54 -30.24
N VAL A 23 -2.96 2.55 -31.39
CA VAL A 23 -3.28 3.38 -32.55
C VAL A 23 -3.92 2.53 -33.63
N ARG A 24 -5.22 2.77 -33.86
CA ARG A 24 -6.07 1.99 -34.76
C ARG A 24 -6.75 2.88 -35.79
N ASP A 25 -7.04 2.31 -36.96
CA ASP A 25 -7.89 2.95 -37.95
C ASP A 25 -9.39 2.82 -37.59
N LYS A 26 -10.27 3.41 -38.41
CA LYS A 26 -11.73 3.34 -38.24
C LYS A 26 -12.32 1.92 -38.34
N HIS A 27 -11.54 0.96 -38.80
CA HIS A 27 -11.89 -0.45 -38.93
C HIS A 27 -11.19 -1.33 -37.88
N ASN A 28 -10.57 -0.71 -36.86
CA ASN A 28 -9.81 -1.36 -35.80
C ASN A 28 -8.56 -2.13 -36.27
N ASN A 29 -8.06 -1.85 -37.47
CA ASN A 29 -6.78 -2.37 -37.93
C ASN A 29 -5.63 -1.56 -37.32
N PRO A 30 -4.45 -2.17 -37.07
CA PRO A 30 -3.26 -1.42 -36.67
C PRO A 30 -2.88 -0.40 -37.74
N VAL A 31 -2.60 0.83 -37.32
CA VAL A 31 -2.08 1.86 -38.22
C VAL A 31 -0.66 1.51 -38.65
N SER A 32 -0.25 2.02 -39.81
CA SER A 32 1.08 1.85 -40.39
C SER A 32 2.21 2.18 -39.40
N LEU A 33 3.29 1.41 -39.52
CA LEU A 33 4.53 1.63 -38.77
C LEU A 33 5.05 3.07 -38.97
N ASN A 34 5.71 3.60 -37.94
CA ASN A 34 6.30 4.94 -37.90
C ASN A 34 5.31 6.11 -37.94
N THR A 35 4.00 5.88 -37.73
CA THR A 35 3.07 6.98 -37.48
C THR A 35 3.43 7.68 -36.15
N PRO A 36 3.62 9.02 -36.14
CA PRO A 36 4.01 9.75 -34.95
C PRO A 36 2.88 9.87 -33.94
N VAL A 37 3.21 9.73 -32.67
CA VAL A 37 2.31 9.89 -31.52
C VAL A 37 2.96 10.85 -30.53
N TRP A 38 2.22 11.87 -30.12
CA TRP A 38 2.63 12.82 -29.09
C TRP A 38 1.93 12.49 -27.79
N PHE A 39 2.74 12.33 -26.74
CA PHE A 39 2.29 12.06 -25.39
C PHE A 39 2.44 13.31 -24.52
N SER A 40 1.44 13.55 -23.69
CA SER A 40 1.52 14.53 -22.61
C SER A 40 1.00 13.93 -21.31
N ILE A 41 1.56 14.41 -20.20
CA ILE A 41 1.19 13.98 -18.85
C ILE A 41 0.70 15.19 -18.06
N VAL A 42 -0.40 15.02 -17.34
CA VAL A 42 -0.96 16.03 -16.47
C VAL A 42 -1.28 15.38 -15.14
N SER A 43 -0.87 16.02 -14.06
CA SER A 43 -1.17 15.61 -12.70
C SER A 43 -2.67 15.76 -12.43
N CYS A 44 -3.31 14.72 -11.89
CA CYS A 44 -4.75 14.72 -11.68
C CYS A 44 -5.17 13.99 -10.41
N ASP A 45 -6.45 14.11 -10.04
CA ASP A 45 -7.10 13.23 -9.06
C ASP A 45 -7.57 11.91 -9.72
N GLU A 46 -8.16 11.03 -8.93
CA GLU A 46 -8.74 9.75 -9.39
C GLU A 46 -9.85 9.91 -10.44
N ASN A 47 -10.47 11.09 -10.51
CA ASN A 47 -11.54 11.42 -11.45
C ASN A 47 -11.02 12.15 -12.70
N GLY A 48 -9.71 12.39 -12.80
CA GLY A 48 -9.07 13.06 -13.93
C GLY A 48 -9.13 14.59 -13.88
N ASN A 49 -9.52 15.20 -12.75
CA ASN A 49 -9.46 16.65 -12.57
C ASN A 49 -8.01 17.07 -12.29
N PRO A 50 -7.55 18.22 -12.84
CA PRO A 50 -6.19 18.71 -12.61
C PRO A 50 -5.87 18.87 -11.11
N ALA A 51 -4.68 18.42 -10.69
CA ALA A 51 -4.17 18.55 -9.33
C ALA A 51 -2.68 18.90 -9.36
N ASP A 52 -2.23 19.86 -8.55
CA ASP A 52 -0.84 20.35 -8.56
C ASP A 52 0.17 19.43 -7.84
N SER A 53 -0.20 18.20 -7.51
CA SER A 53 0.51 17.40 -6.50
C SER A 53 1.44 16.33 -7.04
N VAL A 54 1.53 16.13 -8.37
CA VAL A 54 2.33 15.04 -8.95
C VAL A 54 3.46 15.57 -9.81
N HIS A 55 4.68 15.09 -9.55
CA HIS A 55 5.88 15.40 -10.32
C HIS A 55 6.35 14.18 -11.11
N ALA A 56 5.64 13.88 -12.20
CA ALA A 56 5.99 12.83 -13.15
C ALA A 56 6.31 13.43 -14.52
N GLN A 57 7.25 12.81 -15.23
CA GLN A 57 7.67 13.20 -16.58
C GLN A 57 7.30 12.08 -17.55
N ILE A 58 6.95 12.44 -18.79
CA ILE A 58 6.75 11.50 -19.89
C ILE A 58 7.65 11.87 -21.06
N GLU A 59 8.17 10.88 -21.77
CA GLU A 59 8.83 11.12 -23.05
C GLU A 59 7.77 11.47 -24.11
N ALA A 60 7.83 12.70 -24.60
CA ALA A 60 6.72 13.30 -25.33
C ALA A 60 6.50 12.73 -26.75
N PHE A 61 7.46 11.96 -27.29
CA PHE A 61 7.42 11.47 -28.65
C PHE A 61 7.57 9.96 -28.70
N GLY A 62 6.68 9.30 -29.45
CA GLY A 62 6.79 7.89 -29.80
C GLY A 62 6.29 7.64 -31.21
N THR A 63 6.58 6.44 -31.74
CA THR A 63 6.11 6.02 -33.06
C THR A 63 5.44 4.66 -32.99
N VAL A 64 4.43 4.45 -33.82
CA VAL A 64 3.76 3.15 -33.92
C VAL A 64 4.74 2.07 -34.37
N GLY A 65 4.84 1.00 -33.59
CA GLY A 65 5.77 -0.12 -33.80
C GLY A 65 7.20 0.15 -33.34
N ASN A 66 7.42 1.15 -32.49
CA ASN A 66 8.68 1.26 -31.76
C ASN A 66 8.85 0.10 -30.77
N VAL A 67 10.06 -0.01 -30.22
CA VAL A 67 10.40 -1.00 -29.20
C VAL A 67 10.32 -0.32 -27.83
N SER A 68 9.65 -0.95 -26.87
CA SER A 68 9.60 -0.48 -25.49
C SER A 68 10.96 -0.63 -24.80
N ILE A 69 11.13 0.03 -23.64
CA ILE A 69 12.35 -0.14 -22.83
C ILE A 69 12.55 -1.59 -22.36
N GLU A 70 11.47 -2.38 -22.32
CA GLU A 70 11.48 -3.80 -21.95
C GLU A 70 11.75 -4.72 -23.16
N GLY A 71 11.98 -4.16 -24.34
CA GLY A 71 12.26 -4.92 -25.57
C GLY A 71 11.03 -5.43 -26.30
N ASP A 72 9.82 -5.05 -25.87
CA ASP A 72 8.57 -5.45 -26.53
C ASP A 72 8.30 -4.56 -27.76
N SER A 73 7.70 -5.15 -28.79
CA SER A 73 7.24 -4.42 -29.97
C SER A 73 5.94 -5.02 -30.48
N LEU A 74 4.93 -4.17 -30.66
CA LEU A 74 3.60 -4.58 -31.09
C LEU A 74 3.07 -3.67 -32.19
N LEU A 75 2.51 -4.28 -33.24
CA LEU A 75 1.90 -3.55 -34.36
C LEU A 75 0.69 -2.74 -33.89
N GLY A 76 0.63 -1.49 -34.32
CA GLY A 76 -0.43 -0.57 -33.91
C GLY A 76 -0.27 -0.05 -32.48
N VAL A 77 0.89 -0.21 -31.84
CA VAL A 77 1.17 0.36 -30.52
C VAL A 77 2.35 1.30 -30.60
N ALA A 78 2.21 2.48 -29.99
CA ALA A 78 3.33 3.38 -29.75
C ALA A 78 3.66 3.34 -28.25
N PHE A 79 4.89 3.00 -27.92
CA PHE A 79 5.42 2.99 -26.56
C PHE A 79 6.09 4.32 -26.21
N THR A 80 6.02 4.68 -24.94
CA THR A 80 6.78 5.78 -24.33
C THR A 80 7.13 5.39 -22.89
N THR A 81 7.94 6.20 -22.23
CA THR A 81 8.32 5.99 -20.83
C THR A 81 7.81 7.13 -19.94
N VAL A 82 7.34 6.75 -18.76
CA VAL A 82 6.97 7.68 -17.69
C VAL A 82 7.97 7.51 -16.55
N THR A 83 8.46 8.62 -16.04
CA THR A 83 9.46 8.67 -14.98
C THR A 83 8.90 9.46 -13.80
N TYR A 84 8.97 8.90 -12.59
CA TYR A 84 8.47 9.55 -11.36
C TYR A 84 9.34 9.19 -10.16
N HIS A 85 9.32 10.05 -9.14
CA HIS A 85 10.00 9.76 -7.87
C HIS A 85 9.14 8.80 -7.01
N GLY A 86 9.76 7.88 -6.26
CA GLY A 86 9.08 6.86 -5.44
C GLY A 86 8.04 7.42 -4.46
N SER A 87 8.23 8.65 -3.96
CA SER A 87 7.25 9.33 -3.11
C SER A 87 5.93 9.68 -3.81
N GLN A 88 5.90 9.60 -5.14
CA GLN A 88 4.71 9.84 -5.98
C GLN A 88 3.92 8.56 -6.28
N THR A 89 4.37 7.41 -5.75
CA THR A 89 3.62 6.15 -5.82
C THR A 89 2.18 6.36 -5.32
N ASN A 90 1.22 5.65 -5.92
CA ASN A 90 -0.23 5.77 -5.69
C ASN A 90 -0.89 7.09 -6.13
N LYS A 91 -0.13 8.08 -6.59
CA LYS A 91 -0.72 9.31 -7.16
C LYS A 91 -1.26 9.08 -8.56
N TYR A 92 -2.24 9.89 -8.97
CA TYR A 92 -2.88 9.78 -10.27
C TYR A 92 -2.30 10.75 -11.29
N VAL A 93 -2.16 10.26 -12.52
CA VAL A 93 -1.73 11.04 -13.68
C VAL A 93 -2.67 10.76 -14.83
N ARG A 94 -2.99 11.81 -15.59
CA ARG A 94 -3.71 11.69 -16.86
C ARG A 94 -2.70 11.75 -17.98
N ILE A 95 -2.67 10.70 -18.79
CA ILE A 95 -1.83 10.63 -19.99
C ILE A 95 -2.72 10.85 -21.20
N VAL A 96 -2.32 11.77 -22.07
CA VAL A 96 -2.99 12.04 -23.35
C VAL A 96 -2.05 11.64 -24.47
N ALA A 97 -2.52 10.77 -25.35
CA ALA A 97 -1.83 10.38 -26.58
C ALA A 97 -2.58 10.94 -27.78
N SER A 98 -1.87 11.59 -28.69
CA SER A 98 -2.46 12.21 -29.88
C SER A 98 -1.67 11.88 -31.14
N SER A 99 -2.36 11.73 -32.26
CA SER A 99 -1.75 11.54 -33.58
C SER A 99 -2.54 12.29 -34.65
N GLY A 100 -1.85 12.82 -35.66
CA GLY A 100 -2.45 13.57 -36.78
C GLY A 100 -2.07 15.05 -36.87
N ASP A 101 -2.44 15.69 -37.98
CA ASP A 101 -2.11 17.09 -38.32
C ASP A 101 -3.15 18.08 -37.77
N ALA A 102 -2.67 19.24 -37.33
CA ALA A 102 -3.22 20.17 -36.35
C ALA A 102 -4.44 21.01 -36.81
N VAL A 103 -5.24 20.58 -37.80
CA VAL A 103 -6.18 21.50 -38.45
C VAL A 103 -7.66 21.37 -38.03
N SER A 104 -8.19 20.22 -37.60
CA SER A 104 -9.52 20.24 -36.93
C SER A 104 -9.98 18.96 -36.21
N SER A 105 -9.11 17.97 -36.00
CA SER A 105 -9.50 16.78 -35.24
C SER A 105 -8.26 16.11 -34.68
N THR A 106 -7.77 16.62 -33.54
CA THR A 106 -6.81 15.85 -32.75
C THR A 106 -7.52 14.56 -32.34
N LEU A 107 -7.19 13.45 -33.01
CA LEU A 107 -7.59 12.13 -32.57
C LEU A 107 -6.71 11.80 -31.37
N GLY A 108 -7.18 12.23 -30.20
CA GLY A 108 -6.55 12.01 -28.92
C GLY A 108 -7.32 10.99 -28.12
N ALA A 109 -6.60 10.10 -27.44
CA ALA A 109 -7.14 9.30 -26.36
C ALA A 109 -6.48 9.74 -25.07
N ASP A 110 -7.25 9.83 -24.00
CA ASP A 110 -6.76 10.10 -22.66
C ASP A 110 -7.16 8.98 -21.70
N GLY A 111 -6.38 8.82 -20.65
CA GLY A 111 -6.64 7.88 -19.58
C GLY A 111 -6.06 8.37 -18.27
N VAL A 112 -6.76 8.08 -17.17
CA VAL A 112 -6.29 8.31 -15.81
C VAL A 112 -5.63 7.03 -15.30
N PHE A 113 -4.40 7.15 -14.83
CA PHE A 113 -3.57 6.04 -14.37
C PHE A 113 -3.03 6.35 -12.98
N GLN A 114 -3.05 5.35 -12.11
CA GLN A 114 -2.36 5.41 -10.83
C GLN A 114 -0.90 5.00 -11.03
N LEU A 115 0.03 5.79 -10.49
CA LEU A 115 1.46 5.47 -10.52
C LEU A 115 1.71 4.21 -9.69
N PRO A 116 2.33 3.18 -10.28
CA PRO A 116 2.40 1.86 -9.68
C PRO A 116 3.41 1.81 -8.54
N ILE A 117 3.22 0.83 -7.67
CA ILE A 117 4.19 0.45 -6.65
C ILE A 117 5.24 -0.48 -7.25
N THR A 118 6.52 -0.24 -6.94
CA THR A 118 7.64 -1.04 -7.48
C THR A 118 8.53 -1.56 -6.35
N GLY A 119 8.79 -2.87 -6.35
CA GLY A 119 9.56 -3.57 -5.32
C GLY A 119 9.13 -3.27 -3.88
N PRO A 120 7.84 -3.32 -3.49
CA PRO A 120 7.46 -2.93 -2.14
C PRO A 120 8.10 -3.80 -1.06
N GLU A 121 8.47 -3.17 0.05
CA GLU A 121 8.97 -3.83 1.25
C GLU A 121 8.06 -3.47 2.42
N LEU A 122 7.56 -4.50 3.10
CA LEU A 122 6.57 -4.36 4.17
C LEU A 122 7.14 -4.95 5.46
N ILE A 123 7.20 -4.11 6.50
CA ILE A 123 7.67 -4.49 7.84
C ILE A 123 6.51 -4.35 8.81
N VAL A 124 6.26 -5.40 9.60
CA VAL A 124 5.15 -5.42 10.56
C VAL A 124 5.66 -5.92 11.90
N TYR A 125 5.32 -5.23 12.99
CA TYR A 125 5.51 -5.75 14.34
C TYR A 125 4.47 -5.22 15.32
N ALA A 126 4.30 -5.95 16.44
CA ALA A 126 3.45 -5.53 17.55
C ALA A 126 4.27 -4.85 18.66
N ASP A 127 3.70 -3.86 19.33
CA ASP A 127 4.32 -3.13 20.44
C ASP A 127 3.27 -2.80 21.52
N PRO A 128 3.34 -3.42 22.71
CA PRO A 128 4.28 -4.46 23.12
C PRO A 128 4.01 -5.82 22.44
N GLN A 129 5.07 -6.62 22.23
CA GLN A 129 4.94 -7.99 21.70
C GLN A 129 4.47 -9.02 22.74
N ASN A 130 4.59 -8.70 24.03
CA ASN A 130 4.18 -9.57 25.13
C ASN A 130 3.00 -8.95 25.87
N LEU A 131 1.95 -9.74 26.09
CA LEU A 131 0.79 -9.36 26.88
C LEU A 131 0.60 -10.38 28.01
N ASN A 132 0.46 -9.89 29.24
CA ASN A 132 0.42 -10.73 30.44
C ASN A 132 -0.94 -10.62 31.13
N PHE A 133 -1.78 -11.65 31.01
CA PHE A 133 -3.01 -11.80 31.80
C PHE A 133 -2.71 -12.47 33.13
N GLY A 134 -3.36 -12.04 34.20
CA GLY A 134 -3.18 -12.69 35.49
C GLY A 134 -3.98 -12.04 36.61
N ASN A 135 -3.93 -12.66 37.77
CA ASN A 135 -4.73 -12.23 38.91
C ASN A 135 -3.82 -11.83 40.08
N ALA A 136 -3.58 -10.53 40.24
CA ALA A 136 -2.77 -9.98 41.33
C ALA A 136 -3.62 -9.70 42.58
N GLY A 137 -4.33 -10.69 43.10
CA GLY A 137 -5.18 -10.56 44.29
C GLY A 137 -6.30 -9.52 44.10
N THR A 138 -6.17 -8.32 44.69
CA THR A 138 -7.15 -7.22 44.52
C THR A 138 -7.04 -6.49 43.18
N ASN A 139 -5.97 -6.73 42.41
CA ASN A 139 -5.77 -6.16 41.08
C ASN A 139 -5.94 -7.27 40.05
N VAL A 140 -7.18 -7.44 39.57
CA VAL A 140 -7.47 -8.31 38.44
C VAL A 140 -6.97 -7.60 37.18
N THR A 141 -6.10 -8.23 36.38
CA THR A 141 -5.78 -7.69 35.05
C THR A 141 -7.09 -7.51 34.28
N PRO A 142 -7.27 -6.43 33.49
CA PRO A 142 -8.48 -6.28 32.71
C PRO A 142 -8.72 -7.51 31.84
N ALA A 143 -9.98 -7.91 31.64
CA ALA A 143 -10.37 -9.04 30.78
C ALA A 143 -9.92 -8.90 29.30
N SER A 144 -9.24 -7.80 28.97
CA SER A 144 -8.67 -7.53 27.67
C SER A 144 -7.43 -6.66 27.77
N LEU A 145 -6.42 -6.97 26.98
CA LEU A 145 -5.20 -6.18 26.82
C LEU A 145 -5.07 -5.70 25.38
N THR A 146 -4.29 -4.63 25.18
CA THR A 146 -4.10 -4.01 23.87
C THR A 146 -2.63 -3.92 23.52
N THR A 147 -2.33 -4.06 22.23
CA THR A 147 -1.01 -3.82 21.63
C THR A 147 -1.19 -3.04 20.33
N ASP A 148 -0.17 -2.28 19.95
CA ASP A 148 -0.17 -1.50 18.72
C ASP A 148 0.57 -2.27 17.62
N ILE A 149 -0.12 -2.48 16.51
CA ILE A 149 0.41 -3.07 15.27
C ILE A 149 0.97 -1.91 14.44
N ARG A 150 2.29 -1.91 14.31
CA ARG A 150 3.03 -0.91 13.56
C ARG A 150 3.48 -1.49 12.23
N ILE A 151 3.24 -0.74 11.16
CA ILE A 151 3.47 -1.17 9.79
C ILE A 151 4.29 -0.09 9.09
N TRP A 152 5.37 -0.50 8.42
CA TRP A 152 6.13 0.36 7.53
C TRP A 152 6.10 -0.20 6.12
N LEU A 153 5.90 0.69 5.15
CA LEU A 153 5.89 0.38 3.74
C LEU A 153 6.88 1.28 3.00
N PHE A 154 7.82 0.63 2.31
CA PHE A 154 8.80 1.27 1.46
C PHE A 154 8.71 0.72 0.03
N ASP A 155 9.23 1.46 -0.94
CA ASP A 155 9.51 0.94 -2.28
C ASP A 155 10.85 0.17 -2.31
N GLY A 156 11.20 -0.39 -3.47
CA GLY A 156 12.43 -1.17 -3.63
C GLY A 156 13.74 -0.37 -3.50
N GLN A 157 13.65 0.95 -3.32
CA GLN A 157 14.76 1.86 -3.08
C GLN A 157 14.75 2.44 -1.65
N GLY A 158 13.85 1.97 -0.78
CA GLY A 158 13.73 2.40 0.61
C GLY A 158 12.96 3.71 0.80
N ILE A 159 12.19 4.17 -0.20
CA ILE A 159 11.39 5.39 -0.10
C ILE A 159 10.03 5.06 0.53
N PRO A 160 9.59 5.82 1.54
CA PRO A 160 8.29 5.60 2.15
C PRO A 160 7.15 5.83 1.15
N ILE A 161 6.17 4.92 1.16
CA ILE A 161 5.01 4.99 0.28
C ILE A 161 3.77 5.43 1.05
N THR A 162 3.11 6.47 0.56
CA THR A 162 1.88 7.01 1.13
C THR A 162 0.65 6.51 0.36
N ASP A 163 -0.51 6.49 1.02
CA ASP A 163 -1.82 6.18 0.43
C ASP A 163 -1.95 4.74 -0.11
N SER A 164 -1.17 3.81 0.47
CA SER A 164 -1.36 2.38 0.23
C SER A 164 -2.37 1.82 1.21
N HIS A 165 -3.26 0.94 0.74
CA HIS A 165 -4.31 0.35 1.55
C HIS A 165 -3.90 -1.03 2.07
N PHE A 166 -4.14 -1.27 3.36
CA PHE A 166 -3.92 -2.56 3.99
C PHE A 166 -5.21 -3.15 4.55
N HIS A 167 -5.26 -4.47 4.56
CA HIS A 167 -6.26 -5.23 5.31
C HIS A 167 -5.57 -6.03 6.41
N LEU A 168 -6.06 -5.89 7.63
CA LEU A 168 -5.58 -6.58 8.82
C LEU A 168 -6.46 -7.77 9.14
N SER A 169 -5.83 -8.89 9.49
CA SER A 169 -6.49 -10.13 9.90
C SER A 169 -5.85 -10.67 11.15
N SER A 170 -6.61 -11.40 11.96
CA SER A 170 -6.05 -12.09 13.12
C SER A 170 -6.79 -13.40 13.40
N ASP A 171 -6.09 -14.33 14.05
CA ASP A 171 -6.63 -15.61 14.51
C ASP A 171 -7.38 -15.50 15.87
N LYS A 172 -7.14 -14.42 16.61
CA LYS A 172 -7.77 -14.08 17.89
C LYS A 172 -8.04 -12.59 17.97
N GLY A 173 -8.76 -12.13 18.98
CA GLY A 173 -8.94 -10.73 19.29
C GLY A 173 -9.69 -9.96 18.21
N GLN A 174 -9.59 -8.64 18.30
CA GLN A 174 -10.22 -7.71 17.38
C GLN A 174 -9.40 -6.44 17.23
N PHE A 175 -9.50 -5.82 16.06
CA PHE A 175 -8.97 -4.49 15.82
C PHE A 175 -9.96 -3.46 16.36
N ASN A 176 -9.45 -2.43 17.01
CA ASN A 176 -10.28 -1.39 17.59
C ASN A 176 -9.83 -0.01 17.11
N ILE A 177 -10.77 0.92 17.00
CA ILE A 177 -10.48 2.32 16.65
C ILE A 177 -10.25 3.14 17.91
N SER A 178 -10.14 2.48 19.07
CA SER A 178 -9.84 3.16 20.31
C SER A 178 -8.52 3.92 20.13
N ASN A 179 -8.67 5.25 20.05
CA ASN A 179 -7.60 6.23 20.06
C ASN A 179 -6.49 5.71 20.98
N PRO A 180 -5.23 5.58 20.51
CA PRO A 180 -4.15 5.32 21.42
C PRO A 180 -4.23 6.34 22.55
N ALA A 181 -4.08 5.87 23.79
CA ALA A 181 -3.82 6.79 24.88
C ALA A 181 -2.66 7.68 24.42
N PRO A 182 -2.81 9.02 24.50
CA PRO A 182 -1.89 9.94 23.87
C PRO A 182 -0.51 9.74 24.50
N GLY A 183 0.40 9.14 23.73
CA GLY A 183 1.79 9.56 23.83
C GLY A 183 1.82 11.06 23.48
N PRO A 184 2.69 11.88 24.09
CA PRO A 184 2.59 13.34 24.01
C PRO A 184 2.61 13.95 22.59
N ASN A 185 2.84 13.18 21.53
CA ASN A 185 3.08 13.67 20.16
C ASN A 185 2.32 12.94 19.02
N ASP A 186 1.36 12.04 19.25
CA ASP A 186 0.70 11.33 18.12
C ASP A 186 -0.84 11.55 18.07
N PRO A 187 -1.30 12.60 17.36
CA PRO A 187 -2.72 12.89 17.17
C PRO A 187 -3.39 12.11 16.01
N ASP A 188 -2.72 11.18 15.31
CA ASP A 188 -3.09 10.79 13.94
C ASP A 188 -3.67 9.37 13.76
N TYR A 189 -4.06 8.67 14.82
CA TYR A 189 -4.60 7.30 14.67
C TYR A 189 -5.84 7.21 13.76
N LEU A 190 -6.73 8.22 13.82
CA LEU A 190 -7.87 8.32 12.89
C LEU A 190 -7.44 8.59 11.45
N SER A 191 -6.25 9.14 11.23
CA SER A 191 -5.74 9.46 9.90
C SER A 191 -5.41 8.19 9.10
N TYR A 192 -5.08 7.09 9.78
CA TYR A 192 -4.80 5.78 9.16
C TYR A 192 -6.05 4.94 8.92
N CYS A 193 -7.11 5.10 9.72
CA CYS A 193 -8.35 4.33 9.57
C CYS A 193 -9.21 4.91 8.44
N LEU A 194 -9.48 4.11 7.40
CA LEU A 194 -10.28 4.56 6.26
C LEU A 194 -11.78 4.59 6.57
N ASP A 195 -12.24 3.65 7.39
CA ASP A 195 -13.65 3.47 7.72
C ASP A 195 -13.81 3.09 9.18
N PRO A 196 -14.43 3.95 10.00
CA PRO A 196 -14.67 3.65 11.41
C PRO A 196 -15.60 2.46 11.69
N SER A 197 -16.30 1.93 10.69
CA SER A 197 -17.04 0.68 10.83
C SER A 197 -16.17 -0.56 10.58
N ASN A 198 -15.00 -0.38 9.98
CA ASN A 198 -14.12 -1.45 9.51
C ASN A 198 -12.65 -1.18 9.94
N PRO A 199 -12.30 -1.33 11.24
CA PRO A 199 -10.97 -1.04 11.80
C PRO A 199 -9.81 -1.84 11.20
N GLN A 200 -10.12 -2.88 10.43
CA GLN A 200 -9.16 -3.72 9.72
C GLN A 200 -8.62 -3.06 8.44
N TYR A 201 -9.28 -2.01 7.94
CA TYR A 201 -8.90 -1.33 6.71
C TYR A 201 -8.22 0.00 7.05
N ILE A 202 -6.92 0.02 6.82
CA ILE A 202 -6.07 1.16 7.13
C ILE A 202 -5.26 1.58 5.91
N ARG A 203 -4.68 2.78 5.95
CA ARG A 203 -3.79 3.29 4.90
C ARG A 203 -2.44 3.72 5.44
N SER A 204 -1.45 3.82 4.56
CA SER A 204 -0.15 4.43 4.88
C SER A 204 -0.18 5.94 4.79
N ILE A 205 0.51 6.58 5.74
CA ILE A 205 0.86 8.00 5.72
C ILE A 205 2.36 8.07 5.90
N ASP A 206 3.06 8.64 4.93
CA ASP A 206 4.52 8.75 4.91
C ASP A 206 5.25 7.43 5.17
N GLY A 207 4.74 6.35 4.56
CA GLY A 207 5.29 5.01 4.69
C GLY A 207 5.00 4.34 6.04
N TYR A 208 4.20 4.93 6.91
CA TYR A 208 3.84 4.37 8.20
C TYR A 208 2.33 4.15 8.34
N SER A 209 1.95 3.13 9.10
CA SER A 209 0.58 2.87 9.52
C SER A 209 0.54 2.31 10.93
N LEU A 210 -0.56 2.60 11.62
CA LEU A 210 -0.80 2.16 12.98
C LEU A 210 -2.21 1.58 13.11
N SER A 211 -2.33 0.44 13.79
CA SER A 211 -3.61 -0.12 14.22
C SER A 211 -3.48 -0.70 15.62
N ARG A 212 -4.56 -0.67 16.39
CA ARG A 212 -4.64 -1.18 17.75
C ARG A 212 -5.36 -2.49 17.75
N PHE A 213 -4.65 -3.51 18.23
CA PHE A 213 -5.16 -4.84 18.41
C PHE A 213 -5.53 -5.08 19.87
N LYS A 214 -6.68 -5.68 20.10
CA LYS A 214 -7.21 -6.01 21.42
C LYS A 214 -7.47 -7.50 21.48
N THR A 215 -6.87 -8.18 22.44
CA THR A 215 -7.14 -9.59 22.72
C THR A 215 -7.77 -9.75 24.10
N PHE A 216 -8.47 -10.85 24.30
CA PHE A 216 -9.20 -11.15 25.52
C PHE A 216 -8.61 -12.36 26.21
N GLU A 217 -8.65 -12.35 27.54
CA GLU A 217 -8.15 -13.45 28.37
C GLU A 217 -8.79 -14.79 27.97
N ALA A 218 -10.11 -14.80 27.75
CA ALA A 218 -10.88 -15.99 27.38
C ALA A 218 -10.56 -16.59 26.00
N GLU A 219 -9.76 -15.92 25.16
CA GLU A 219 -9.30 -16.46 23.87
C GLU A 219 -8.04 -17.31 24.01
N HIS A 220 -7.46 -17.32 25.21
CA HIS A 220 -6.23 -18.03 25.53
C HIS A 220 -6.50 -19.12 26.56
N PRO A 221 -5.70 -20.19 26.57
CA PRO A 221 -5.82 -21.23 27.56
C PRO A 221 -5.68 -20.70 28.99
N ASP A 222 -6.52 -21.21 29.89
CA ASP A 222 -6.41 -20.98 31.32
C ASP A 222 -5.19 -21.73 31.88
N PRO A 223 -4.42 -21.12 32.79
CA PRO A 223 -3.22 -21.75 33.34
C PRO A 223 -3.54 -23.10 34.01
N GLN A 224 -2.81 -24.14 33.59
CA GLN A 224 -2.91 -25.48 34.17
C GLN A 224 -2.29 -25.51 35.59
N ASP A 225 -3.14 -25.49 36.62
CA ASP A 225 -2.82 -25.76 38.04
C ASP A 225 -2.20 -24.59 38.85
N GLU A 226 -2.34 -24.63 40.18
CA GLU A 226 -1.80 -23.62 41.13
C GLU A 226 -0.25 -23.66 41.21
N SER A 227 0.42 -24.49 40.40
CA SER A 227 1.87 -24.72 40.42
C SER A 227 2.73 -23.59 39.81
N LEU A 228 2.24 -22.35 39.84
CA LEU A 228 2.98 -21.11 39.50
C LEU A 228 3.58 -21.01 38.08
N SER A 229 3.30 -21.97 37.18
CA SER A 229 3.85 -21.96 35.82
C SER A 229 2.85 -21.26 34.89
N PRO A 230 3.24 -20.17 34.20
CA PRO A 230 2.34 -19.51 33.27
C PRO A 230 2.12 -20.36 32.03
N GLU A 231 0.93 -20.22 31.44
CA GLU A 231 0.65 -20.80 30.13
C GLU A 231 0.93 -19.77 29.04
N GLN A 232 1.50 -20.26 27.93
CA GLN A 232 1.89 -19.43 26.79
C GLN A 232 1.00 -19.75 25.60
N SER A 233 0.50 -18.70 24.97
CA SER A 233 -0.23 -18.76 23.71
C SER A 233 0.22 -17.63 22.79
N THR A 234 -0.29 -17.62 21.56
CA THR A 234 0.00 -16.59 20.57
C THR A 234 -1.28 -16.02 19.97
N ALA A 235 -1.27 -14.73 19.66
CA ALA A 235 -2.20 -14.09 18.73
C ALA A 235 -1.39 -13.62 17.51
N ASN A 236 -1.79 -14.06 16.33
CA ASN A 236 -1.12 -13.74 15.07
C ASN A 236 -1.89 -12.66 14.34
N VAL A 237 -1.22 -11.59 13.94
CA VAL A 237 -1.79 -10.52 13.13
C VAL A 237 -1.17 -10.54 11.73
N GLY A 238 -1.98 -10.90 10.74
CA GLY A 238 -1.61 -10.83 9.33
C GLY A 238 -1.94 -9.46 8.75
N VAL A 239 -1.04 -8.94 7.91
CA VAL A 239 -1.23 -7.67 7.20
C VAL A 239 -1.12 -7.94 5.71
N ARG A 240 -2.12 -7.55 4.95
CA ARG A 240 -2.12 -7.68 3.50
C ARG A 240 -2.15 -6.32 2.84
N LEU A 241 -1.15 -6.03 2.01
CA LEU A 241 -1.17 -4.86 1.14
C LEU A 241 -2.11 -5.13 -0.05
N LEU A 242 -3.20 -4.36 -0.13
CA LEU A 242 -4.22 -4.54 -1.15
C LEU A 242 -3.67 -4.18 -2.54
N GLY A 243 -3.98 -5.01 -3.53
CA GLY A 243 -3.44 -4.86 -4.89
C GLY A 243 -2.03 -5.40 -5.08
N SER A 244 -1.44 -6.04 -4.06
CA SER A 244 -0.15 -6.72 -4.14
C SER A 244 -0.26 -8.23 -3.85
N THR A 245 0.80 -8.96 -4.18
CA THR A 245 1.00 -10.36 -3.76
C THR A 245 1.97 -10.49 -2.58
N ILE A 246 2.32 -9.38 -1.93
CA ILE A 246 3.20 -9.41 -0.76
C ILE A 246 2.43 -9.91 0.44
N GLU A 247 2.97 -10.95 1.05
CA GLU A 247 2.51 -11.48 2.32
C GLU A 247 3.68 -11.35 3.31
N PRO A 248 3.71 -10.30 4.15
CA PRO A 248 4.76 -10.13 5.14
C PRO A 248 4.63 -11.22 6.22
N THR A 249 5.71 -11.44 6.96
CA THR A 249 5.65 -12.27 8.16
C THR A 249 4.62 -11.66 9.12
N PRO A 250 3.63 -12.44 9.61
CA PRO A 250 2.66 -11.95 10.58
C PRO A 250 3.34 -11.39 11.83
N ALA A 251 2.75 -10.35 12.42
CA ALA A 251 3.13 -9.92 13.75
C ALA A 251 2.65 -10.96 14.77
N VAL A 252 3.58 -11.57 15.48
CA VAL A 252 3.29 -12.56 16.52
C VAL A 252 3.29 -11.85 17.86
N ILE A 253 2.15 -11.89 18.54
CA ILE A 253 1.99 -11.40 19.91
C ILE A 253 2.01 -12.61 20.81
N THR A 254 2.96 -12.64 21.75
CA THR A 254 3.01 -13.68 22.76
C THR A 254 2.12 -13.28 23.92
N VAL A 255 1.22 -14.16 24.30
CA VAL A 255 0.30 -13.94 25.42
C VAL A 255 0.63 -14.96 26.51
N TRP A 256 0.75 -14.45 27.74
CA TRP A 256 1.00 -15.25 28.92
C TRP A 256 -0.19 -15.15 29.85
N THR A 257 -0.70 -16.28 30.31
CA THR A 257 -1.76 -16.37 31.32
C THR A 257 -1.18 -16.89 32.63
N PHE A 258 -1.33 -16.11 33.69
CA PHE A 258 -0.81 -16.40 35.04
C PHE A 258 -1.94 -16.67 36.00
N TRP A 259 -1.80 -17.67 36.87
CA TRP A 259 -2.77 -17.88 37.95
C TRP A 259 -2.71 -16.76 39.00
N GLY A 260 -1.51 -16.21 39.23
CA GLY A 260 -1.24 -15.12 40.16
C GLY A 260 -0.85 -13.79 39.47
N PRO A 261 -0.22 -12.85 40.19
CA PRO A 261 0.23 -11.59 39.61
C PRO A 261 1.24 -11.82 38.47
N PRO A 262 1.04 -11.20 37.28
CA PRO A 262 2.00 -11.31 36.19
C PRO A 262 3.32 -10.58 36.51
N PRO A 263 4.47 -11.11 36.05
CA PRO A 263 5.76 -10.44 36.13
C PRO A 263 5.84 -9.38 35.02
N PHE A 264 5.52 -8.12 35.37
CA PHE A 264 5.67 -6.89 34.56
C PHE A 264 5.27 -7.03 33.08
#